data_AF-A0A1Q7NZZ4-F1
#
_entry.id   AF-A0A1Q7NZZ4-F1
#
_cell.length_a   1.000
_cell.length_b   1.000
_cell.length_c   1.000
_cell.angle_alpha   90.00
_cell.angle_beta   90.00
_cell.angle_gamma   90.00
#
_symmetry.space_group_name_H-M   'P 1'
#
loop_
_entity.id
_entity.type
_entity.pdbx_description
1 polymer ?
#
loop_
_entity_poly.entity_id
_entity_poly.type
_entity_poly.pdbx_seq_one_letter_code
_entity_poly.pdbx_strand_id
1 'polypeptide(L)'
;MTWDEIEVPKEIRPFMLEEAEETPLGQKNDAIGQYRYGNLHIREYDDKYLVHVDNVDPRKDPFGHLVLDAPEVLIGVVSALLGGKKVASEVYKLQKNLPFAKGTSLLAGFLASMATGYLGYSFVKKLKNF
;
A
#
# COMPACT_ATOMS: atom_id res chain seq x y z
N MET A 1 -5.98 12.38 8.25
CA MET A 1 -4.76 12.55 9.06
C MET A 1 -4.60 11.25 9.83
N THR A 2 -3.62 10.42 9.46
CA THR A 2 -3.21 9.31 10.32
C THR A 2 -2.47 9.92 11.50
N TRP A 3 -2.67 9.41 12.71
CA TRP A 3 -2.10 10.00 13.94
C TRP A 3 -0.56 10.11 13.91
N ASP A 4 0.08 9.37 13.01
CA ASP A 4 1.54 9.33 12.83
C ASP A 4 2.10 10.48 11.97
N GLU A 5 1.24 11.31 11.37
CA GLU A 5 1.69 12.41 10.50
C GLU A 5 1.63 13.75 11.19
N ILE A 6 2.75 14.47 11.11
CA ILE A 6 2.88 15.83 11.62
C ILE A 6 2.84 16.79 10.44
N GLU A 7 1.97 17.79 10.54
CA GLU A 7 1.93 18.91 9.62
C GLU A 7 2.91 19.99 10.05
N VAL A 8 3.80 20.40 9.14
CA VAL A 8 4.79 21.45 9.35
C VAL A 8 4.51 22.57 8.35
N PRO A 9 3.90 23.69 8.75
CA PRO A 9 3.66 24.83 7.87
C PRO A 9 4.96 25.41 7.31
N LYS A 10 4.99 25.71 6.01
CA LYS A 10 6.17 26.32 5.36
C LYS A 10 6.46 27.73 5.88
N GLU A 11 5.46 28.41 6.42
CA GLU A 11 5.63 29.69 7.12
C GLU A 11 6.58 29.58 8.32
N ILE A 12 6.62 28.43 8.99
CA ILE A 12 7.48 28.17 10.16
C ILE A 12 8.81 27.56 9.72
N ARG A 13 8.79 26.71 8.70
CA ARG A 13 9.97 26.06 8.14
C ARG A 13 9.95 26.12 6.62
N PRO A 14 10.58 27.13 5.99
CA PRO A 14 10.45 27.35 4.55
C PRO A 14 11.35 26.46 3.69
N PHE A 15 12.28 25.69 4.29
CA PHE A 15 13.30 24.94 3.55
C PHE A 15 13.31 23.43 3.87
N MET A 16 13.61 22.65 2.84
CA MET A 16 13.86 21.21 2.89
C MET A 16 15.20 20.92 3.60
N LEU A 17 15.30 19.77 4.27
CA LEU A 17 16.59 19.29 4.81
C LEU A 17 17.58 19.08 3.66
N GLU A 18 18.81 19.59 3.79
CA GLU A 18 19.83 19.50 2.74
C GLU A 18 20.16 18.05 2.32
N GLU A 19 20.11 17.12 3.28
CA GLU A 19 20.38 15.69 3.07
C GLU A 19 19.12 14.87 2.73
N ALA A 20 17.95 15.51 2.57
CA ALA A 20 16.75 14.79 2.17
C ALA A 20 16.79 14.46 0.67
N GLU A 21 16.63 13.18 0.35
CA GLU A 21 16.68 12.67 -1.01
C GLU A 21 15.26 12.46 -1.55
N GLU A 22 14.99 12.90 -2.78
CA GLU A 22 13.71 12.62 -3.43
C GLU A 22 13.51 11.11 -3.61
N THR A 23 12.28 10.63 -3.44
CA THR A 23 11.98 9.21 -3.60
C THR A 23 10.66 8.97 -4.35
N PRO A 24 10.58 7.92 -5.18
CA PRO A 24 9.29 7.44 -5.67
C PRO A 24 8.60 6.50 -4.66
N LEU A 25 9.26 6.12 -3.57
CA LEU A 25 8.77 5.11 -2.62
C LEU A 25 7.86 5.72 -1.55
N GLY A 26 6.57 5.44 -1.68
CA GLY A 26 5.53 5.92 -0.77
C GLY A 26 4.26 6.27 -1.53
N GLN A 27 3.23 6.66 -0.80
CA GLN A 27 2.00 7.20 -1.38
C GLN A 27 2.15 8.71 -1.53
N LYS A 28 2.35 9.19 -2.76
CA LYS A 28 2.55 10.62 -3.05
C LYS A 28 1.36 11.49 -2.61
N ASN A 29 0.11 10.99 -2.73
CA ASN A 29 -1.10 11.63 -2.19
C ASN A 29 -1.19 13.14 -2.52
N ASP A 30 -1.07 13.47 -3.80
CA ASP A 30 -1.13 14.83 -4.35
C ASP A 30 -0.03 15.80 -3.89
N ALA A 31 0.96 15.32 -3.13
CA ALA A 31 2.16 16.10 -2.81
C ALA A 31 2.88 16.49 -4.10
N ILE A 32 3.51 17.66 -4.16
CA ILE A 32 4.33 18.07 -5.31
C ILE A 32 5.63 17.25 -5.39
N GLY A 33 6.19 16.90 -4.23
CA GLY A 33 7.37 16.06 -4.06
C GLY A 33 7.27 15.16 -2.83
N GLN A 34 8.05 14.09 -2.80
CA GLN A 34 8.21 13.27 -1.60
C GLN A 34 9.68 12.87 -1.43
N TYR A 35 10.16 12.91 -0.20
CA TYR A 35 11.58 12.84 0.14
C TYR A 35 11.80 11.95 1.36
N ARG A 36 13.03 11.45 1.50
CA ARG A 36 13.46 10.65 2.64
C ARG A 36 14.74 11.18 3.25
N TYR A 37 14.75 11.28 4.58
CA TYR A 37 15.93 11.56 5.38
C TYR A 37 16.09 10.47 6.46
N GLY A 38 16.90 9.46 6.15
CA GLY A 38 16.89 8.20 6.91
C GLY A 38 15.47 7.59 6.92
N ASN A 39 14.92 7.40 8.11
CA ASN A 39 13.57 6.89 8.31
C ASN A 39 12.46 7.96 8.21
N LEU A 40 12.82 9.25 8.16
CA LEU A 40 11.85 10.33 8.00
C LEU A 40 11.35 10.35 6.55
N HIS A 41 10.05 10.22 6.36
CA HIS A 41 9.39 10.41 5.09
C HIS A 41 8.68 11.76 5.09
N ILE A 42 8.92 12.56 4.04
CA ILE A 42 8.47 13.93 3.90
C ILE A 42 7.65 14.02 2.62
N ARG A 43 6.42 14.52 2.72
CA ARG A 43 5.62 14.92 1.56
C ARG A 43 5.52 16.43 1.54
N GLU A 44 5.87 17.01 0.40
CA GLU A 44 5.85 18.44 0.20
C GLU A 44 4.57 18.87 -0.51
N TYR A 45 3.89 19.86 0.03
CA TYR A 45 2.77 20.57 -0.56
C TYR A 45 3.13 22.06 -0.71
N ASP A 46 2.26 22.85 -1.35
CA ASP A 46 2.54 24.27 -1.60
C ASP A 46 2.71 25.08 -0.30
N ASP A 47 1.90 24.78 0.72
CA ASP A 47 1.79 25.53 1.99
C ASP A 47 2.46 24.83 3.19
N LYS A 48 2.80 23.54 3.05
CA LYS A 48 3.24 22.72 4.18
C LYS A 48 4.08 21.50 3.79
N TYR A 49 4.68 20.89 4.79
CA TYR A 49 5.19 19.53 4.74
C TYR A 49 4.31 18.61 5.60
N LEU A 50 4.04 17.40 5.13
CA LEU A 50 3.54 16.31 5.97
C LEU A 50 4.68 15.33 6.20
N VAL A 51 5.00 15.05 7.45
CA VAL A 51 6.12 14.18 7.81
C VAL A 51 5.68 13.07 8.74
N HIS A 52 6.28 11.89 8.57
CA HIS A 52 6.22 10.79 9.53
C HIS A 52 7.55 10.04 9.55
N VAL A 53 7.79 9.30 10.63
CA VAL A 53 8.99 8.46 10.77
C VAL A 53 8.56 7.00 10.59
N ASP A 54 9.10 6.36 9.56
CA ASP A 54 8.96 4.92 9.38
C ASP A 54 9.82 4.18 10.44
N ASN A 55 9.39 2.99 10.86
CA ASN A 55 10.24 2.12 11.67
C ASN A 55 11.43 1.61 10.83
N VAL A 56 11.21 1.37 9.53
CA VAL A 56 12.22 0.85 8.61
C VAL A 56 12.23 1.63 7.31
N ASP A 57 13.40 2.12 6.88
CA ASP A 57 13.58 2.73 5.56
C ASP A 57 13.37 1.67 4.46
N PRO A 58 12.33 1.78 3.61
CA PRO A 58 12.04 0.81 2.56
C PRO A 58 13.12 0.73 1.48
N ARG A 59 14.04 1.71 1.41
CA ARG A 59 15.19 1.66 0.50
C ARG A 59 16.25 0.67 0.98
N LYS A 60 16.30 0.41 2.29
CA LYS A 60 17.30 -0.46 2.94
C LYS A 60 16.73 -1.83 3.23
N ASP A 61 15.52 -1.90 3.77
CA ASP A 61 14.81 -3.16 4.04
C ASP A 61 13.32 -3.05 3.66
N PRO A 62 12.99 -3.30 2.37
CA PRO A 62 11.63 -3.26 1.88
C PRO A 62 10.70 -4.25 2.59
N PHE A 63 11.22 -5.40 3.02
CA PHE A 63 10.41 -6.42 3.65
C PHE A 63 10.10 -6.07 5.10
N GLY A 64 11.09 -5.62 5.87
CA GLY A 64 10.88 -5.07 7.21
C GLY A 64 9.88 -3.93 7.23
N HIS A 65 9.96 -3.02 6.25
CA HIS A 65 8.98 -1.94 6.07
C HIS A 65 7.56 -2.48 5.84
N LEU A 66 7.38 -3.49 4.99
CA LEU A 66 6.06 -4.10 4.79
C LEU A 66 5.50 -4.76 6.05
N VAL A 67 6.35 -5.31 6.92
CA VAL A 67 5.91 -5.96 8.16
C VAL A 67 5.56 -4.95 9.25
N LEU A 68 6.40 -3.92 9.43
CA LEU A 68 6.31 -3.00 10.55
C LEU A 68 5.50 -1.73 10.22
N ASP A 69 5.65 -1.21 9.00
CA ASP A 69 5.06 0.07 8.61
C ASP A 69 3.82 -0.09 7.72
N ALA A 70 3.79 -1.10 6.84
CA ALA A 70 2.70 -1.31 5.87
C ALA A 70 2.09 -2.74 5.85
N PRO A 71 1.75 -3.36 7.01
CA PRO A 71 1.24 -4.73 7.08
C PRO A 71 -0.06 -4.95 6.31
N GLU A 72 -0.88 -3.91 6.12
CA GLU A 72 -2.08 -3.97 5.30
C GLU A 72 -1.82 -4.38 3.86
N VAL A 73 -0.64 -4.04 3.31
CA VAL A 73 -0.24 -4.42 1.95
C VAL A 73 0.00 -5.92 1.88
N LEU A 74 0.70 -6.49 2.88
CA LEU A 74 0.95 -7.93 2.96
C LEU A 74 -0.37 -8.71 3.07
N ILE A 75 -1.26 -8.27 3.97
CA ILE A 75 -2.56 -8.93 4.14
C ILE A 75 -3.41 -8.80 2.88
N GLY A 76 -3.37 -7.66 2.19
CA GLY A 76 -4.01 -7.50 0.89
C GLY A 76 -3.51 -8.51 -0.14
N VAL A 77 -2.19 -8.67 -0.28
CA VAL A 77 -1.59 -9.65 -1.22
C VAL A 77 -1.98 -11.08 -0.87
N VAL A 78 -1.86 -11.49 0.40
CA VAL A 78 -2.24 -12.84 0.83
C VAL A 78 -3.73 -13.09 0.60
N SER A 79 -4.58 -12.11 0.91
CA SER A 79 -6.03 -12.21 0.70
C SER A 79 -6.39 -12.32 -0.78
N ALA A 80 -5.68 -11.62 -1.67
CA ALA A 80 -5.83 -11.72 -3.11
C ALA A 80 -5.49 -13.14 -3.60
N LEU A 81 -4.31 -13.65 -3.21
CA LEU A 81 -3.84 -14.98 -3.62
C LEU A 81 -4.78 -16.10 -3.16
N LEU A 82 -5.20 -16.08 -1.90
CA LEU A 82 -6.09 -17.10 -1.35
C LEU A 82 -7.50 -17.02 -1.94
N GLY A 83 -8.07 -15.82 -2.03
CA GLY A 83 -9.41 -15.58 -2.58
C GLY A 83 -9.50 -16.00 -4.05
N GLY A 84 -8.58 -15.51 -4.89
CA GLY A 84 -8.54 -15.84 -6.30
C GLY A 84 -8.30 -17.32 -6.57
N LYS A 85 -7.35 -17.94 -5.87
CA LYS A 85 -7.08 -19.39 -6.00
C LYS A 85 -8.32 -20.22 -5.65
N LYS A 86 -9.02 -19.87 -4.56
CA LYS A 86 -10.23 -20.57 -4.14
C LYS A 86 -11.33 -20.44 -5.20
N VAL A 87 -11.64 -19.22 -5.64
CA VAL A 87 -12.70 -18.99 -6.63
C VAL A 87 -12.36 -19.63 -7.98
N ALA A 88 -11.13 -19.47 -8.48
CA ALA A 88 -10.70 -20.11 -9.72
C ALA A 88 -10.88 -21.64 -9.67
N SER A 89 -10.44 -22.27 -8.57
CA SER A 89 -10.55 -23.72 -8.40
C SER A 89 -12.01 -24.19 -8.38
N GLU A 90 -12.87 -23.51 -7.62
CA GLU A 90 -14.29 -23.88 -7.51
C GLU A 90 -15.04 -23.65 -8.82
N VAL A 91 -14.82 -22.51 -9.49
CA VAL A 91 -15.44 -22.24 -10.80
C VAL A 91 -14.99 -23.26 -11.85
N TYR A 92 -13.69 -23.61 -11.87
CA TYR A 92 -13.18 -24.64 -12.78
C TYR A 92 -13.85 -25.99 -12.53
N LYS A 93 -13.98 -26.42 -11.26
CA LYS A 93 -14.64 -27.69 -10.91
C LYS A 93 -16.10 -27.72 -11.37
N LEU A 94 -16.84 -26.63 -11.16
CA LEU A 94 -18.25 -26.51 -11.55
C LEU A 94 -18.43 -26.51 -13.06
N GLN A 95 -17.51 -25.89 -13.80
CA GLN A 95 -17.61 -25.70 -15.25
C GLN A 95 -16.79 -26.71 -16.05
N LYS A 96 -16.17 -27.73 -15.42
CA LYS A 96 -15.18 -28.62 -16.05
C LYS A 96 -15.58 -29.27 -17.39
N ASN A 97 -16.88 -29.42 -17.64
CA ASN A 97 -17.44 -30.04 -18.85
C ASN A 97 -17.92 -29.03 -19.89
N LEU A 98 -17.85 -27.73 -19.60
CA LEU A 98 -18.26 -26.66 -20.51
C LEU A 98 -17.08 -26.20 -21.37
N PRO A 99 -17.34 -25.74 -22.61
CA PRO A 99 -16.31 -25.05 -23.38
C PRO A 99 -15.85 -23.80 -22.60
N PHE A 100 -14.56 -23.47 -22.70
CA PHE A 100 -13.93 -22.31 -22.06
C PHE A 100 -13.82 -22.31 -20.53
N ALA A 101 -14.08 -23.43 -19.84
CA ALA A 101 -14.01 -23.55 -18.37
C ALA A 101 -12.73 -22.98 -17.73
N LYS A 102 -11.58 -23.16 -18.41
CA LYS A 102 -10.31 -22.60 -17.95
C LYS A 102 -10.30 -21.07 -18.02
N GLY A 103 -10.77 -20.49 -19.11
CA GLY A 103 -10.80 -19.03 -19.30
C GLY A 103 -11.74 -18.35 -18.30
N THR A 104 -12.95 -18.89 -18.13
CA THR A 104 -13.93 -18.39 -17.15
C THR A 104 -13.41 -18.51 -15.71
N SER A 105 -12.77 -19.63 -15.36
CA SER A 105 -12.17 -19.82 -14.03
C SER A 105 -11.05 -18.82 -13.72
N LEU A 106 -10.19 -18.51 -14.71
CA LEU A 106 -9.11 -17.54 -14.56
C LEU A 106 -9.65 -16.12 -14.41
N LEU A 107 -10.64 -15.74 -15.21
CA LEU A 107 -11.29 -14.43 -15.09
C LEU A 107 -12.00 -14.28 -13.73
N ALA A 108 -12.78 -15.27 -13.32
CA ALA A 108 -13.46 -15.26 -12.03
C ALA A 108 -12.45 -15.21 -10.86
N GLY A 109 -11.37 -15.98 -10.95
CA GLY A 109 -10.27 -15.95 -9.99
C GLY A 109 -9.61 -14.58 -9.91
N PHE A 110 -9.33 -13.95 -11.06
CA PHE A 110 -8.72 -12.62 -11.12
C PHE A 110 -9.61 -11.55 -10.47
N LEU A 111 -10.90 -11.51 -10.81
CA LEU A 111 -11.87 -10.59 -10.20
C LEU A 111 -11.98 -10.83 -8.68
N ALA A 112 -12.00 -12.09 -8.26
CA ALA A 112 -12.00 -12.44 -6.85
C ALA A 112 -10.71 -11.99 -6.15
N SER A 113 -9.52 -12.17 -6.76
CA SER A 113 -8.25 -11.67 -6.22
C SER A 113 -8.28 -10.18 -5.96
N MET A 114 -8.78 -9.39 -6.93
CA MET A 114 -8.90 -7.94 -6.78
C MET A 114 -9.83 -7.58 -5.62
N ALA A 115 -11.01 -8.21 -5.56
CA ALA A 115 -11.99 -7.94 -4.53
C ALA A 115 -11.48 -8.34 -3.13
N THR A 116 -10.98 -9.57 -2.95
CA THR A 116 -10.49 -10.04 -1.65
C THR A 116 -9.22 -9.33 -1.22
N GLY A 117 -8.34 -8.99 -2.16
CA GLY A 117 -7.14 -8.21 -1.87
C GLY A 117 -7.47 -6.80 -1.37
N TYR A 118 -8.38 -6.10 -2.05
CA TYR A 118 -8.84 -4.78 -1.63
C TYR A 118 -9.55 -4.82 -0.28
N LEU A 119 -10.41 -5.81 -0.04
CA LEU A 119 -11.09 -5.99 1.25
C LEU A 119 -10.10 -6.28 2.38
N GLY A 120 -9.12 -7.17 2.15
CA GLY A 120 -8.07 -7.47 3.12
C GLY A 120 -7.24 -6.25 3.49
N TYR A 121 -6.76 -5.51 2.48
CA TYR A 121 -6.06 -4.25 2.66
C TYR A 121 -6.90 -3.24 3.47
N SER A 122 -8.14 -3.00 3.02
CA SER A 122 -9.01 -1.98 3.62
C SER A 122 -9.38 -2.31 5.06
N PHE A 123 -9.57 -3.59 5.38
CA PHE A 123 -9.86 -4.05 6.74
C PHE A 123 -8.70 -3.74 7.69
N VAL A 124 -7.47 -4.12 7.33
CA VAL A 124 -6.29 -3.87 8.17
C VAL A 124 -5.97 -2.39 8.26
N LYS A 125 -6.07 -1.65 7.15
CA LYS A 125 -5.89 -0.19 7.15
C LYS A 125 -6.88 0.51 8.07
N LYS A 126 -8.13 0.03 8.12
CA LYS A 126 -9.14 0.56 9.04
C LYS A 126 -8.78 0.25 10.49
N LEU A 127 -8.31 -0.96 10.80
CA LEU A 127 -7.85 -1.34 12.14
C LEU A 127 -6.66 -0.51 12.63
N LYS A 128 -5.69 -0.19 11.75
CA LYS A 128 -4.53 0.65 12.10
C LYS A 128 -4.91 2.11 12.41
N ASN A 129 -6.02 2.59 11.86
CA ASN A 129 -6.52 3.95 12.07
C ASN A 129 -7.47 4.08 13.28
N PHE A 130 -7.79 2.98 13.97
CA PHE A 130 -8.50 2.96 15.25
C PHE A 130 -7.50 2.97 16.40
#